data_AF-A0A496XVB8-F1
#
_entry.id   AF-A0A496XVB8-F1
#
_cell.length_a   1.000
_cell.length_b   1.000
_cell.length_c   1.000
_cell.angle_alpha   90.00
_cell.angle_beta   90.00
_cell.angle_gamma   90.00
#
_symmetry.space_group_name_H-M   'P 1'
#
loop_
_entity.id
_entity.type
_entity.pdbx_description
1 polymer ?
#
loop_
_entity_poly.entity_id
_entity_poly.type
_entity_poly.pdbx_seq_one_letter_code
_entity_poly.pdbx_strand_id
1 'polypeptide(L)'
;MFVGLASGAIFTIYKPLDPSIFSVGGVFLSFGLLIVAYNYDKLININRFRKIVFFVEIVMLLVVALYILLPYDYQTALLIYIGYQLTFMFGSYLLRAETIFVSKVEYLSRLDRYKQFGYLAGLVLSWVFYKVLSNIFSITTNQTKIYILHFVLIFVEFFILFFLFKSFKK
;
A
#
# COMPACT_ATOMS: atom_id res chain seq x y z
N MET A 1 -5.79 0.90 7.07
CA MET A 1 -7.04 0.56 6.35
C MET A 1 -6.74 0.01 4.97
N PHE A 2 -6.09 0.78 4.09
CA PHE A 2 -5.74 0.36 2.72
C PHE A 2 -5.09 -1.03 2.66
N VAL A 3 -3.99 -1.24 3.38
CA VAL A 3 -3.24 -2.52 3.38
C VAL A 3 -4.12 -3.70 3.81
N GLY A 4 -5.00 -3.50 4.81
CA GLY A 4 -5.94 -4.52 5.25
C GLY A 4 -6.91 -4.90 4.14
N LEU A 5 -7.49 -3.90 3.46
CA LEU A 5 -8.41 -4.11 2.34
C LEU A 5 -7.76 -4.84 1.17
N ALA A 6 -6.56 -4.41 0.78
CA ALA A 6 -5.86 -4.87 -0.42
C ALA A 6 -5.16 -6.23 -0.24
N SER A 7 -4.83 -6.64 0.99
CA SER A 7 -4.01 -7.84 1.26
C SER A 7 -4.47 -9.12 0.53
N GLY A 8 -5.77 -9.40 0.54
CA GLY A 8 -6.34 -10.58 -0.13
C GLY A 8 -6.34 -10.49 -1.66
N ALA A 9 -6.31 -9.28 -2.23
CA ALA A 9 -6.33 -9.08 -3.67
C ALA A 9 -5.00 -9.51 -4.34
N ILE A 10 -3.89 -9.34 -3.63
CA ILE A 10 -2.52 -9.55 -4.11
C ILE A 10 -2.35 -10.95 -4.72
N PHE A 11 -2.90 -12.00 -4.08
CA PHE A 11 -2.79 -13.38 -4.56
C PHE A 11 -3.41 -13.60 -5.93
N THR A 12 -4.49 -12.89 -6.25
CA THR A 12 -5.09 -12.99 -7.58
C THR A 12 -4.38 -12.07 -8.55
N ILE A 13 -4.01 -10.84 -8.16
CA ILE A 13 -3.29 -9.91 -9.04
C ILE A 13 -2.00 -10.55 -9.57
N TYR A 14 -1.26 -11.24 -8.71
CA TYR A 14 0.04 -11.83 -9.05
C TYR A 14 -0.03 -13.23 -9.64
N LYS A 15 -1.21 -13.82 -9.78
CA LYS A 15 -1.38 -15.16 -10.37
C LYS A 15 -0.69 -15.35 -11.75
N PRO A 16 -0.58 -14.33 -12.62
CA PRO A 16 0.11 -14.48 -13.90
C PRO A 16 1.64 -14.52 -13.78
N LEU A 17 2.22 -14.14 -12.64
CA LEU A 17 3.67 -14.00 -12.46
C LEU A 17 4.32 -15.33 -12.03
N ASP A 18 5.43 -15.67 -12.68
CA ASP A 18 6.24 -16.82 -12.31
C ASP A 18 6.93 -16.64 -10.94
N PRO A 19 7.10 -17.73 -10.16
CA PRO A 19 7.83 -17.71 -8.89
C PRO A 19 9.22 -17.04 -8.95
N SER A 20 9.93 -17.19 -10.07
CA SER A 20 11.27 -16.61 -10.28
C SER A 20 11.27 -15.08 -10.25
N ILE A 21 10.17 -14.43 -10.67
CA ILE A 21 10.02 -12.97 -10.68
C ILE A 21 9.99 -12.43 -9.26
N PHE A 22 9.39 -13.16 -8.31
CA PHE A 22 9.38 -12.75 -6.92
C PHE A 22 10.79 -12.76 -6.32
N SER A 23 11.61 -13.75 -6.66
CA SER A 23 13.01 -13.81 -6.24
C SER A 23 13.81 -12.63 -6.80
N VAL A 24 13.70 -12.35 -8.10
CA VAL A 24 14.37 -11.20 -8.73
C VAL A 24 13.90 -9.88 -8.11
N GLY A 25 12.59 -9.71 -7.95
CA GLY A 25 12.02 -8.53 -7.30
C GLY A 25 12.47 -8.37 -5.85
N GLY A 26 12.63 -9.47 -5.11
CA GLY A 26 13.17 -9.47 -3.75
C GLY A 26 14.64 -9.01 -3.69
N VAL A 27 15.46 -9.40 -4.67
CA VAL A 27 16.83 -8.89 -4.83
C VAL A 27 16.80 -7.38 -5.07
N PHE A 28 16.00 -6.90 -6.04
CA PHE A 28 15.86 -5.46 -6.32
C PHE A 28 15.34 -4.67 -5.12
N LEU A 29 14.33 -5.19 -4.41
CA LEU A 29 13.82 -4.59 -3.18
C LEU A 29 14.93 -4.47 -2.14
N SER A 30 15.73 -5.52 -1.93
CA SER A 30 16.81 -5.54 -0.96
C SER A 30 17.89 -4.50 -1.30
N PHE A 31 18.28 -4.40 -2.57
CA PHE A 31 19.17 -3.32 -3.03
C PHE A 31 18.57 -1.93 -2.80
N GLY A 32 17.29 -1.76 -3.10
CA GLY A 32 16.58 -0.51 -2.84
C GLY A 32 16.56 -0.12 -1.35
N LEU A 33 16.27 -1.09 -0.47
CA LEU A 33 16.29 -0.91 0.97
C LEU A 33 17.69 -0.47 1.45
N LEU A 34 18.76 -1.04 0.89
CA LEU A 34 20.14 -0.63 1.18
C LEU A 34 20.43 0.81 0.72
N ILE A 35 20.00 1.19 -0.48
CA ILE A 35 20.15 2.56 -0.99
C ILE A 35 19.42 3.55 -0.09
N VAL A 36 18.18 3.24 0.31
CA VAL A 36 17.40 4.08 1.21
C VAL A 36 18.10 4.17 2.57
N ALA A 37 18.54 3.04 3.14
CA ALA A 37 19.27 2.98 4.42
C ALA A 37 20.56 3.81 4.43
N TYR A 38 21.37 3.74 3.38
CA TYR A 38 22.62 4.48 3.27
C TYR A 38 22.42 6.00 3.29
N ASN A 39 21.24 6.48 2.89
CA ASN A 39 20.92 7.90 2.82
C ASN A 39 20.06 8.38 4.00
N TYR A 40 19.95 7.64 5.10
CA TYR A 40 19.08 8.00 6.23
C TYR A 40 19.41 9.34 6.87
N ASP A 41 20.70 9.65 7.03
CA ASP A 41 21.21 10.94 7.50
C ASP A 41 20.57 12.12 6.74
N LYS A 42 20.41 11.94 5.43
CA LYS A 42 19.78 12.90 4.53
C LYS A 42 18.27 12.79 4.59
N LEU A 43 17.70 11.60 4.58
CA LEU A 43 16.26 11.41 4.43
C LEU A 43 15.47 11.75 5.70
N ILE A 44 16.04 11.61 6.90
CA ILE A 44 15.37 11.90 8.18
C ILE A 44 15.32 13.42 8.41
N ASN A 45 14.50 14.09 7.61
CA ASN A 45 14.17 15.51 7.71
C ASN A 45 12.68 15.67 7.43
N ILE A 46 11.96 16.47 8.21
CA ILE A 46 10.50 16.61 8.09
C ILE A 46 10.04 17.00 6.67
N ASN A 47 10.81 17.83 5.95
CA ASN A 47 10.49 18.23 4.59
C ASN A 47 10.66 17.08 3.58
N ARG A 48 11.69 16.23 3.77
CA ARG A 48 11.95 15.06 2.91
C ARG A 48 11.00 13.92 3.24
N PHE A 49 10.72 13.70 4.52
CA PHE A 49 9.70 12.78 5.00
C PHE A 49 8.35 13.07 4.35
N ARG A 50 7.88 14.33 4.41
CA ARG A 50 6.65 14.73 3.73
C ARG A 50 6.67 14.36 2.24
N LYS A 51 7.74 14.72 1.52
CA LYS A 51 7.87 14.42 0.08
C LYS A 51 7.85 12.91 -0.19
N ILE A 52 8.51 12.10 0.64
CA ILE A 52 8.56 10.64 0.49
C ILE A 52 7.19 10.03 0.77
N VAL A 53 6.50 10.41 1.84
CA VAL A 53 5.16 9.90 2.12
C VAL A 53 4.23 10.22 0.95
N PHE A 54 4.22 11.47 0.47
CA PHE A 54 3.43 11.84 -0.71
C PHE A 54 3.80 11.03 -1.96
N PHE A 55 5.08 10.83 -2.20
CA PHE A 55 5.55 10.01 -3.33
C PHE A 55 5.03 8.58 -3.23
N VAL A 56 5.13 7.95 -2.04
CA VAL A 56 4.64 6.60 -1.80
C VAL A 56 3.14 6.49 -2.04
N GLU A 57 2.33 7.41 -1.50
CA GLU A 57 0.88 7.42 -1.74
C GLU A 57 0.52 7.70 -3.21
N ILE A 58 1.28 8.54 -3.92
CA ILE A 58 1.07 8.74 -5.38
C ILE A 58 1.37 7.45 -6.15
N VAL A 59 2.46 6.75 -5.82
CA VAL A 59 2.76 5.44 -6.44
C VAL A 59 1.66 4.44 -6.13
N MET A 60 1.14 4.41 -4.91
CA MET A 60 0.02 3.56 -4.53
C MET A 60 -1.25 3.87 -5.31
N LEU A 61 -1.61 5.14 -5.45
CA LEU A 61 -2.73 5.57 -6.30
C LEU A 61 -2.55 5.12 -7.74
N LEU A 62 -1.35 5.27 -8.31
CA LEU A 62 -1.04 4.79 -9.66
C LEU A 62 -1.20 3.28 -9.77
N VAL A 63 -0.72 2.50 -8.80
CA VAL A 63 -0.88 1.04 -8.77
C VAL A 63 -2.35 0.63 -8.83
N VAL A 64 -3.20 1.26 -8.01
CA VAL A 64 -4.63 0.96 -8.00
C VAL A 64 -5.29 1.40 -9.32
N ALA A 65 -4.95 2.57 -9.83
CA ALA A 65 -5.48 3.09 -11.09
C ALA A 65 -5.09 2.21 -12.29
N LEU A 66 -3.84 1.75 -12.35
CA LEU A 66 -3.35 0.86 -13.40
C LEU A 66 -4.14 -0.45 -13.45
N TYR A 67 -4.47 -1.03 -12.29
CA TYR A 67 -5.29 -2.25 -12.26
C TYR A 67 -6.70 -2.06 -12.82
N ILE A 68 -7.26 -0.85 -12.70
CA ILE A 68 -8.61 -0.56 -13.23
C ILE A 68 -8.56 -0.24 -14.72
N LEU A 69 -7.52 0.45 -15.18
CA LEU A 69 -7.41 0.96 -16.55
C LEU A 69 -6.85 -0.07 -17.54
N LEU A 70 -6.00 -0.98 -17.08
CA LEU A 70 -5.34 -1.97 -17.93
C LEU A 70 -6.02 -3.34 -17.86
N PRO A 71 -5.97 -4.14 -18.95
CA PRO A 71 -6.48 -5.49 -18.94
C PRO A 71 -5.69 -6.37 -17.96
N TYR A 72 -6.36 -7.39 -17.42
CA TYR A 72 -5.70 -8.34 -16.53
C TYR A 72 -4.80 -9.30 -17.33
N ASP A 73 -3.52 -8.96 -17.41
CA ASP A 73 -2.48 -9.74 -18.09
C ASP A 73 -1.16 -9.76 -17.29
N TYR A 74 -0.16 -10.46 -17.84
CA TYR A 74 1.16 -10.56 -17.24
C TYR A 74 1.83 -9.19 -17.06
N GLN A 75 1.71 -8.31 -18.06
CA GLN A 75 2.37 -7.00 -18.05
C GLN A 75 1.80 -6.11 -16.94
N THR A 76 0.48 -6.10 -16.79
CA THR A 76 -0.22 -5.35 -15.74
C THR A 76 0.11 -5.88 -14.36
N ALA A 77 0.14 -7.21 -14.19
CA ALA A 77 0.56 -7.84 -12.94
C ALA A 77 2.01 -7.46 -12.56
N LEU A 78 2.91 -7.44 -13.53
CA LEU A 78 4.32 -7.06 -13.33
C LEU A 78 4.46 -5.59 -12.96
N LEU A 79 3.73 -4.70 -13.64
CA LEU A 79 3.76 -3.26 -13.38
C LEU A 79 3.25 -2.94 -11.97
N ILE A 80 2.15 -3.60 -11.56
CA ILE A 80 1.61 -3.49 -10.21
C ILE A 80 2.62 -4.02 -9.18
N TYR A 81 3.23 -5.17 -9.45
CA TYR A 81 4.26 -5.74 -8.59
C TYR A 81 5.43 -4.76 -8.39
N ILE A 82 5.95 -4.16 -9.46
CA ILE A 82 7.03 -3.15 -9.40
C ILE A 82 6.61 -1.95 -8.54
N GLY A 83 5.39 -1.44 -8.72
CA GLY A 83 4.87 -0.34 -7.90
C GLY A 83 4.79 -0.67 -6.41
N TYR A 84 4.35 -1.89 -6.07
CA TYR A 84 4.40 -2.37 -4.68
C TYR A 84 5.84 -2.51 -4.15
N GLN A 85 6.78 -3.01 -4.94
CA GLN A 85 8.19 -3.09 -4.50
C GLN A 85 8.77 -1.70 -4.23
N LEU A 86 8.45 -0.72 -5.08
CA LEU A 86 8.91 0.65 -4.92
C LEU A 86 8.39 1.29 -3.62
N THR A 87 7.13 1.04 -3.26
CA THR A 87 6.55 1.55 -2.00
C THR A 87 7.12 0.83 -0.78
N PHE A 88 7.31 -0.49 -0.85
CA PHE A 88 7.93 -1.27 0.23
C PHE A 88 9.37 -0.86 0.53
N MET A 89 10.12 -0.38 -0.47
CA MET A 89 11.47 0.16 -0.30
C MET A 89 11.54 1.27 0.76
N PHE A 90 10.48 2.08 0.90
CA PHE A 90 10.43 3.18 1.87
C PHE A 90 9.78 2.79 3.20
N GLY A 91 9.19 1.60 3.32
CA GLY A 91 8.39 1.21 4.49
C GLY A 91 9.15 1.28 5.81
N SER A 92 10.36 0.71 5.86
CA SER A 92 11.21 0.73 7.06
C SER A 92 11.68 2.14 7.42
N TYR A 93 11.99 2.96 6.40
CA TYR A 93 12.36 4.36 6.57
C TYR A 93 11.22 5.17 7.19
N LEU A 94 9.99 5.02 6.66
CA LEU A 94 8.82 5.76 7.14
C LEU A 94 8.54 5.48 8.62
N LEU A 95 8.56 4.21 9.03
CA LEU A 95 8.34 3.82 10.43
C LEU A 95 9.40 4.42 11.38
N ARG A 96 10.66 4.41 10.97
CA ARG A 96 11.76 4.98 11.75
C ARG A 96 11.67 6.50 11.84
N ALA A 97 11.41 7.17 10.72
CA ALA A 97 11.26 8.62 10.68
C ALA A 97 10.12 9.09 11.60
N GLU A 98 9.00 8.37 11.62
CA GLU A 98 7.87 8.65 12.50
C GLU A 98 8.22 8.52 13.99
N THR A 99 8.98 7.49 14.36
CA THR A 99 9.47 7.31 15.75
C THR A 99 10.36 8.49 16.18
N ILE A 100 11.16 9.02 15.26
CA ILE A 100 12.05 10.16 15.54
C ILE A 100 11.26 11.48 15.67
N PHE A 101 10.24 11.68 14.82
CA PHE A 101 9.44 12.91 14.85
C PHE A 101 8.42 12.93 15.99
N VAL A 102 7.92 11.77 16.39
CA VAL A 102 6.98 11.63 17.51
C VAL A 102 7.76 11.33 18.78
N SER A 103 8.25 12.39 19.43
CA SER A 103 9.16 12.29 20.58
C SER A 103 8.53 11.74 21.87
N LYS A 104 7.19 11.80 22.02
CA LYS A 104 6.50 11.26 23.20
C LYS A 104 6.03 9.84 22.96
N VAL A 105 6.47 8.92 23.82
CA VAL A 105 6.07 7.50 23.82
C VAL A 105 4.55 7.33 23.84
N GLU A 106 3.82 8.19 24.55
CA GLU A 106 2.35 8.14 24.58
C GLU A 106 1.72 8.39 23.20
N TYR A 107 2.21 9.38 22.45
CA TYR A 107 1.70 9.68 21.13
C TYR A 107 2.09 8.59 20.12
N LEU A 108 3.31 8.07 20.21
CA LEU A 108 3.76 6.94 19.39
C LEU A 108 2.88 5.71 19.63
N SER A 109 2.62 5.37 20.89
CA SER A 109 1.78 4.25 21.28
C SER A 109 0.33 4.39 20.80
N ARG A 110 -0.25 5.59 20.89
CA ARG A 110 -1.60 5.88 20.34
C ARG A 110 -1.62 5.72 18.83
N LEU A 111 -0.61 6.24 18.14
CA LEU A 111 -0.49 6.19 16.70
C LEU A 111 -0.39 4.75 16.18
N ASP A 112 0.45 3.92 16.80
CA ASP A 112 0.56 2.50 16.48
C ASP A 112 -0.76 1.75 16.72
N ARG A 113 -1.45 2.02 17.83
CA ARG A 113 -2.78 1.44 18.06
C ARG A 113 -3.77 1.79 16.97
N TYR A 114 -3.83 3.06 16.53
CA TYR A 114 -4.73 3.48 15.47
C TYR A 114 -4.38 2.85 14.11
N LYS A 115 -3.09 2.67 13.81
CA LYS A 115 -2.68 1.94 12.59
C LYS A 115 -3.12 0.49 12.63
N GLN A 116 -2.92 -0.20 13.75
CA GLN A 116 -3.32 -1.60 13.91
C GLN A 116 -4.84 -1.76 13.85
N PHE A 117 -5.57 -0.87 14.52
CA PHE A 117 -7.03 -0.83 14.42
C PHE A 117 -7.49 -0.59 12.97
N GLY A 118 -6.87 0.38 12.27
CA GLY A 118 -7.17 0.64 10.88
C GLY A 118 -6.82 -0.52 9.96
N TYR A 119 -5.75 -1.28 10.24
CA TYR A 119 -5.40 -2.50 9.51
C TYR A 119 -6.44 -3.60 9.73
N LEU A 120 -6.80 -3.86 10.99
CA LEU A 120 -7.83 -4.83 11.37
C LEU A 120 -9.19 -4.50 10.74
N ALA A 121 -9.62 -3.24 10.84
CA ALA A 121 -10.85 -2.76 10.21
C ALA A 121 -10.83 -2.99 8.70
N GLY A 122 -9.68 -2.74 8.05
CA GLY A 122 -9.50 -3.04 6.63
C GLY A 122 -9.64 -4.53 6.30
N LEU A 123 -9.07 -5.43 7.11
CA LEU A 123 -9.20 -6.88 6.93
C LEU A 123 -10.65 -7.35 7.08
N VAL A 124 -11.33 -6.90 8.15
CA VAL A 124 -12.73 -7.24 8.41
C VAL A 124 -13.62 -6.74 7.28
N LEU A 125 -13.44 -5.49 6.84
CA LEU A 125 -14.19 -4.93 5.72
C LEU A 125 -13.93 -5.69 4.42
N SER A 126 -12.68 -6.09 4.15
CA SER A 126 -12.34 -6.92 2.98
C SER A 126 -13.10 -8.24 3.01
N TRP A 127 -13.10 -8.92 4.16
CA TRP A 127 -13.80 -10.18 4.34
C TRP A 127 -15.32 -10.04 4.16
N VAL A 128 -15.93 -9.04 4.79
CA VAL A 128 -17.36 -8.74 4.61
C VAL A 128 -17.67 -8.42 3.15
N PHE A 129 -16.86 -7.59 2.50
CA PHE A 129 -17.02 -7.21 1.10
C PHE A 129 -17.04 -8.43 0.18
N TYR A 130 -16.07 -9.34 0.34
CA TYR A 130 -16.04 -10.57 -0.45
C TYR A 130 -17.23 -11.50 -0.17
N LYS A 131 -17.69 -11.60 1.08
CA LYS A 131 -18.89 -12.38 1.43
C LYS A 131 -20.16 -11.80 0.82
N VAL A 132 -20.34 -10.48 0.87
CA VAL A 132 -21.47 -9.78 0.25
C VAL A 132 -21.50 -10.01 -1.26
N LEU A 133 -20.37 -9.81 -1.94
CA LEU A 133 -20.29 -10.05 -3.40
C LEU A 133 -20.58 -11.51 -3.77
N SER A 134 -20.13 -12.45 -2.95
CA SER A 134 -20.33 -13.87 -3.21
C SER A 134 -21.76 -14.34 -2.93
N ASN A 135 -22.37 -13.87 -1.85
CA ASN A 135 -23.65 -14.40 -1.37
C ASN A 135 -24.86 -13.61 -1.89
N ILE A 136 -24.75 -12.30 -2.03
CA ILE A 136 -25.86 -11.42 -2.43
C ILE A 136 -25.86 -11.19 -3.94
N PHE A 137 -24.68 -10.93 -4.50
CA PHE A 137 -24.53 -10.62 -5.93
C PHE A 137 -24.14 -11.84 -6.80
N SER A 138 -23.99 -13.02 -6.17
CA SER A 138 -23.61 -14.29 -6.84
C SER A 138 -22.36 -14.20 -7.74
N ILE A 139 -21.46 -13.25 -7.47
CA ILE A 139 -20.22 -13.10 -8.22
C ILE A 139 -19.26 -14.18 -7.73
N THR A 140 -18.91 -15.14 -8.59
CA THR A 140 -18.03 -16.26 -8.24
C THR A 140 -16.58 -16.02 -8.65
N THR A 141 -16.35 -15.26 -9.73
CA THR A 141 -15.01 -15.00 -10.27
C THR A 141 -14.20 -14.06 -9.37
N ASN A 142 -13.03 -14.53 -8.90
CA ASN A 142 -12.14 -13.74 -8.04
C ASN A 142 -11.63 -12.45 -8.70
N GLN A 143 -11.36 -12.50 -10.01
CA GLN A 143 -10.93 -11.32 -10.77
C GLN A 143 -11.98 -10.20 -10.70
N THR A 144 -13.25 -10.53 -10.92
CA THR A 144 -14.35 -9.56 -10.85
C THR A 144 -14.52 -8.98 -9.45
N LYS A 145 -14.42 -9.81 -8.40
CA LYS A 145 -14.47 -9.32 -7.01
C LYS A 145 -13.37 -8.30 -6.72
N ILE A 146 -12.17 -8.58 -7.20
CA ILE A 146 -11.00 -7.73 -6.98
C ILE A 146 -11.09 -6.46 -7.81
N TYR A 147 -11.56 -6.54 -9.05
CA TYR A 147 -11.86 -5.36 -9.87
C TYR A 147 -12.80 -4.39 -9.16
N ILE A 148 -13.92 -4.89 -8.60
CA ILE A 148 -14.86 -4.04 -7.83
C ILE A 148 -14.18 -3.49 -6.56
N LEU A 149 -13.37 -4.30 -5.87
CA LEU A 149 -12.62 -3.84 -4.69
C LEU A 149 -11.67 -2.68 -5.02
N HIS A 150 -11.05 -2.64 -6.21
CA HIS A 150 -10.13 -1.57 -6.57
C HIS A 150 -10.79 -0.20 -6.68
N PHE A 151 -12.08 -0.13 -7.03
CA PHE A 151 -12.83 1.13 -6.96
C PHE A 151 -12.95 1.63 -5.51
N VAL A 152 -13.18 0.74 -4.56
CA VAL A 152 -13.19 1.07 -3.12
C VAL A 152 -11.79 1.51 -2.68
N LEU A 153 -10.74 0.83 -3.14
CA LEU A 153 -9.35 1.18 -2.82
C LEU A 153 -8.98 2.57 -3.35
N ILE A 154 -9.38 2.94 -4.56
CA ILE A 154 -9.18 4.30 -5.09
C ILE A 154 -9.82 5.35 -4.17
N PHE A 155 -11.07 5.11 -3.75
CA PHE A 155 -11.77 6.05 -2.87
C PHE A 155 -11.03 6.21 -1.53
N VAL A 156 -10.60 5.10 -0.92
CA VAL A 156 -9.80 5.12 0.31
C VAL A 156 -8.47 5.85 0.11
N GLU A 157 -7.81 5.64 -1.02
CA GLU A 157 -6.53 6.27 -1.36
C GLU A 157 -6.67 7.79 -1.51
N PHE A 158 -7.71 8.26 -2.19
CA PHE A 158 -8.02 9.69 -2.25
C PHE A 158 -8.27 10.28 -0.86
N PHE A 159 -8.94 9.54 0.01
CA PHE A 159 -9.14 9.95 1.40
C PHE A 159 -7.78 10.07 2.12
N ILE A 160 -6.90 9.09 1.99
CA ILE A 160 -5.56 9.10 2.59
C ILE A 160 -4.76 10.31 2.09
N LEU A 161 -4.71 10.55 0.78
CA LEU A 161 -4.03 11.71 0.20
C LEU A 161 -4.59 13.04 0.71
N PHE A 162 -5.92 13.14 0.83
CA PHE A 162 -6.57 14.33 1.40
C PHE A 162 -6.17 14.57 2.85
N PHE A 163 -6.21 13.54 3.71
CA PHE A 163 -5.81 13.64 5.10
C PHE A 163 -4.31 13.90 5.26
N LEU A 164 -3.49 13.31 4.40
CA LEU A 164 -2.05 13.55 4.36
C LEU A 164 -1.76 15.03 4.05
N PHE A 165 -2.42 15.57 3.03
CA PHE A 165 -2.31 16.99 2.69
C PHE A 165 -2.75 17.91 3.82
N LYS A 166 -3.85 17.58 4.49
CA LYS A 166 -4.32 18.34 5.64
C LYS A 166 -3.35 18.24 6.83
N SER A 167 -2.74 17.09 7.06
CA SER A 167 -1.82 16.85 8.19
C SER A 167 -0.54 17.67 8.12
N PHE A 168 -0.09 18.05 6.92
CA PHE A 168 1.12 18.86 6.72
C PHE A 168 0.82 20.34 6.44
N LYS A 169 -0.45 20.74 6.44
CA LYS A 169 -0.86 22.14 6.41
C LYS A 169 -0.79 22.67 7.85
N LYS A 170 0.07 23.69 8.06
CA LYS A 170 0.15 24.40 9.35
C LYS A 170 -1.17 25.08 9.68
#